data_AF-Q71IW4-F1
#
_entry.id   AF-Q71IW4-F1
#
_cell.length_a   1.000
_cell.length_b   1.000
_cell.length_c   1.000
_cell.angle_alpha   90.00
_cell.angle_beta   90.00
_cell.angle_gamma   90.00
#
_symmetry.space_group_name_H-M   'P 1'
#
loop_
_entity.id
_entity.type
_entity.pdbx_description
1 polymer ?
#
loop_
_entity_poly.entity_id
_entity_poly.type
_entity_poly.pdbx_seq_one_letter_code
_entity_poly.pdbx_strand_id
1 'polypeptide(L)' 'LQETKLPASGPSKKHQAALADLFPEYDFVWRSSMEPARKGYAGTMFLYKKGLDPVVTRPEIGAPEPMDFEGRILTL' A
#
# COMPACT_ATOMS: atom_id res chain seq x y z
N LEU A 1 5.94 -4.60 -3.18
CA LEU A 1 6.27 -4.88 -1.77
C LEU A 1 5.01 -5.40 -1.08
N GLN A 2 5.12 -6.54 -0.39
CA GLN A 2 4.03 -7.15 0.37
C GLN A 2 4.39 -7.14 1.86
N GLU A 3 3.40 -7.34 2.73
CA GLU A 3 3.59 -7.37 4.19
C GLU A 3 4.25 -6.09 4.74
N THR A 4 3.85 -4.93 4.22
CA THR A 4 4.45 -3.64 4.61
C THR A 4 4.19 -3.29 6.07
N LYS A 5 3.09 -3.80 6.65
CA LYS A 5 2.70 -3.64 8.06
C LYS A 5 2.67 -2.18 8.53
N LEU A 6 2.43 -1.29 7.57
CA LEU A 6 2.35 0.14 7.83
C LEU A 6 1.12 0.44 8.69
N PRO A 7 1.14 1.54 9.46
CA PRO A 7 -0.07 2.05 10.09
C PRO A 7 -1.20 2.25 9.06
N ALA A 8 -2.44 2.32 9.53
CA ALA A 8 -3.59 2.58 8.66
C ALA A 8 -3.44 3.89 7.86
N SER A 9 -2.72 4.88 8.40
CA SER A 9 -2.39 6.14 7.73
C SER A 9 -1.29 6.02 6.66
N GLY A 10 -0.64 4.86 6.52
CA GLY A 10 0.41 4.63 5.53
C GLY A 10 1.84 4.96 5.99
N PRO A 11 2.77 5.16 5.05
CA PRO A 11 4.18 5.42 5.35
C PRO A 11 4.37 6.81 5.96
N SER A 12 5.15 6.89 7.04
CA SER A 12 5.54 8.16 7.67
C SER A 12 6.41 9.03 6.74
N LYS A 13 6.57 10.32 7.05
CA LYS A 13 7.48 11.22 6.32
C LYS A 13 8.91 10.67 6.21
N LYS A 14 9.41 9.98 7.25
CA LYS A 14 10.74 9.36 7.23
C LYS A 14 10.81 8.21 6.21
N HIS A 15 9.76 7.39 6.11
CA HIS A 15 9.68 6.34 5.10
C HIS A 15 9.62 6.94 3.69
N GLN A 16 8.81 8.00 3.50
CA GLN A 16 8.67 8.66 2.19
C GLN A 16 9.99 9.29 1.72
N ALA A 17 10.74 9.93 2.64
CA ALA A 17 12.07 10.45 2.33
C ALA A 17 13.03 9.33 1.92
N ALA A 18 13.09 8.23 2.70
CA ALA A 18 13.95 7.09 2.36
C ALA A 18 13.57 6.44 1.01
N LEU A 19 12.27 6.35 0.68
CA LEU A 19 11.81 5.84 -0.61
C LEU A 19 12.23 6.76 -1.76
N ALA A 20 12.14 8.09 -1.57
CA ALA A 20 12.57 9.05 -2.57
C ALA A 20 14.10 9.01 -2.81
N ASP A 21 14.89 8.78 -1.76
CA ASP A 21 16.34 8.65 -1.86
C ASP A 21 16.76 7.33 -2.53
N LEU A 22 16.09 6.22 -2.19
CA LEU A 22 16.41 4.89 -2.73
C LEU A 22 15.88 4.69 -4.16
N PHE A 23 14.74 5.29 -4.49
CA PHE A 23 14.04 5.10 -5.76
C PHE A 23 13.66 6.45 -6.40
N PRO A 24 14.64 7.30 -6.75
CA PRO A 24 14.39 8.68 -7.17
C PRO A 24 13.58 8.79 -8.47
N GLU A 25 13.58 7.76 -9.31
CA GLU A 25 12.85 7.69 -10.59
C GLU A 25 11.46 7.03 -10.47
N TYR A 26 11.02 6.71 -9.25
CA TYR A 26 9.77 6.00 -9.01
C TYR A 26 8.82 6.83 -8.13
N ASP A 27 7.54 6.74 -8.46
CA ASP A 27 6.46 7.09 -7.55
C ASP A 27 5.97 5.81 -6.86
N PHE A 28 5.15 5.96 -5.82
CA PHE A 28 4.60 4.81 -5.10
C PHE A 28 3.14 5.00 -4.71
N VAL A 29 2.45 3.88 -4.61
CA VAL A 29 1.12 3.78 -4.01
C VAL A 29 1.08 2.61 -3.05
N TRP A 30 0.20 2.69 -2.06
CA TRP A 30 0.06 1.66 -1.05
C TRP A 30 -1.40 1.43 -0.65
N ARG A 31 -1.62 0.29 0.00
CA ARG A 31 -2.83 -0.06 0.75
C ARG A 31 -2.37 -0.65 2.08
N SER A 32 -2.84 -0.06 3.19
CA SER A 32 -2.55 -0.55 4.55
C SER A 32 -3.71 -1.38 5.08
N SER A 33 -3.42 -2.27 6.03
CA SER A 33 -4.47 -2.91 6.84
C SER A 33 -5.20 -1.87 7.70
N MET A 34 -6.53 -1.90 7.69
CA MET A 34 -7.41 -0.96 8.41
C MET A 34 -8.63 -1.67 9.00
N GLU A 35 -9.34 -1.02 9.92
CA GLU A 35 -10.55 -1.61 10.52
C GLU A 35 -11.59 -1.98 9.45
N PRO A 36 -12.28 -3.14 9.59
CA PRO A 36 -12.27 -4.09 10.71
C PRO A 36 -11.03 -4.98 10.86
N ALA A 37 -10.12 -5.03 9.88
CA ALA A 37 -8.87 -5.77 10.04
C ALA A 37 -7.94 -5.10 11.06
N ARG A 38 -7.05 -5.91 11.64
CA ARG A 38 -6.05 -5.41 12.59
C ARG A 38 -5.13 -4.40 11.90
N LYS A 39 -5.09 -3.16 12.41
CA LYS A 39 -4.16 -2.11 11.93
C LYS A 39 -2.72 -2.62 11.97
N GLY A 40 -1.97 -2.38 10.89
CA GLY A 40 -0.57 -2.82 10.77
C GLY A 40 -0.36 -4.33 10.66
N TYR A 41 -1.41 -5.12 10.40
CA TYR A 41 -1.29 -6.57 10.25
C TYR A 41 -0.59 -6.98 8.94
N ALA A 42 -1.03 -6.41 7.83
CA ALA A 42 -0.50 -6.63 6.49
C ALA A 42 -0.43 -5.30 5.72
N GLY A 43 -0.31 -5.36 4.40
CA GLY A 43 -0.32 -4.19 3.51
C GLY A 43 0.53 -4.40 2.27
N THR A 44 0.16 -3.72 1.19
CA THR A 44 0.81 -3.81 -0.12
C THR A 44 1.26 -2.43 -0.58
N MET A 45 2.43 -2.35 -1.21
CA MET A 45 2.94 -1.14 -1.84
C MET A 45 3.54 -1.47 -3.19
N PHE A 46 3.28 -0.62 -4.17
CA PHE A 46 3.94 -0.67 -5.47
C PHE A 46 4.77 0.59 -5.69
N LEU A 47 5.92 0.38 -6.32
CA LEU A 47 6.77 1.41 -6.90
C LEU A 47 6.58 1.33 -8.41
N TYR A 48 6.33 2.45 -9.07
CA TYR A 48 6.16 2.52 -10.52
C TYR A 48 6.95 3.70 -11.08
N LYS A 49 7.42 3.57 -12.32
CA LYS A 49 8.30 4.58 -12.94
C LYS A 49 7.56 5.91 -13.09
N LYS A 50 8.22 7.02 -12.75
CA LYS A 50 7.71 8.37 -12.96
C LYS A 50 7.32 8.61 -14.42
N GLY A 51 6.25 9.37 -14.62
CA GLY A 51 5.70 9.67 -15.94
C GLY A 51 4.70 8.62 -16.46
N LEU A 52 4.46 7.54 -15.70
CA LEU A 52 3.31 6.67 -15.89
C LEU A 52 2.11 7.21 -15.11
N ASP A 53 0.91 7.02 -15.64
CA ASP A 53 -0.36 7.37 -14.98
C ASP A 53 -1.23 6.11 -14.81
N PRO A 54 -0.86 5.19 -13.91
CA PRO A 54 -1.57 3.94 -13.70
C PRO A 54 -2.93 4.13 -13.01
N VAL A 55 -3.87 3.23 -13.28
CA VAL A 55 -5.19 3.26 -12.64
C VAL A 55 -5.14 2.46 -11.36
N VAL A 56 -4.98 3.18 -10.24
CA VAL A 56 -4.83 2.53 -8.94
C VAL A 56 -6.19 2.12 -8.37
N THR A 57 -6.44 0.81 -8.31
CA THR A 57 -7.66 0.26 -7.68
C THR A 57 -7.35 -0.57 -6.44
N ARG A 58 -8.33 -0.62 -5.52
CA ARG A 58 -8.27 -1.35 -4.25
C ARG A 58 -9.49 -2.27 -4.19
N PRO A 59 -9.54 -3.30 -5.04
CA PRO A 59 -10.74 -4.11 -5.17
C PRO A 59 -11.04 -4.85 -3.85
N GLU A 60 -12.32 -5.08 -3.63
CA GLU A 60 -12.84 -6.02 -2.65
C GLU A 60 -13.33 -7.24 -3.41
N ILE A 61 -12.97 -8.42 -2.94
CA ILE A 61 -13.31 -9.68 -3.61
C ILE A 61 -14.46 -10.42 -2.92
N GLY A 62 -15.05 -9.82 -1.88
CA GLY A 62 -16.09 -10.46 -1.07
C GLY A 62 -15.51 -11.57 -0.20
N ALA A 63 -14.27 -11.42 0.25
CA ALA A 63 -13.64 -12.36 1.16
C ALA A 63 -14.33 -12.29 2.55
N PRO A 64 -14.26 -13.37 3.36
CA PRO A 64 -14.77 -13.33 4.72
C PRO A 64 -14.17 -12.17 5.52
N GLU A 65 -15.01 -11.41 6.23
CA GLU A 65 -14.54 -10.31 7.09
C GLU A 65 -13.54 -10.89 8.13
N PRO A 66 -12.35 -10.27 8.34
CA PRO A 66 -11.94 -8.94 7.88
C PRO A 66 -11.00 -8.90 6.66
N MET A 67 -10.89 -9.98 5.87
CA MET A 67 -9.79 -10.19 4.92
C MET A 67 -9.65 -9.10 3.85
N ASP A 68 -10.74 -8.55 3.31
CA ASP A 68 -10.70 -7.47 2.32
C ASP A 68 -10.09 -6.16 2.89
N PHE A 69 -10.10 -5.99 4.21
CA PHE A 69 -9.55 -4.82 4.91
C PHE A 69 -8.09 -4.99 5.34
N GLU A 70 -7.50 -6.17 5.14
CA GLU A 70 -6.09 -6.43 5.48
C GLU A 70 -5.11 -5.73 4.53
N GLY A 71 -5.61 -5.16 3.43
CA GLY A 71 -4.82 -4.34 2.52
C GLY A 71 -3.88 -5.13 1.61
N ARG A 72 -4.20 -6.41 1.35
CA ARG A 72 -3.38 -7.35 0.56
C ARG A 72 -3.52 -7.23 -0.96
N ILE A 73 -4.55 -6.53 -1.43
CA ILE A 73 -4.84 -6.40 -2.87
C ILE A 73 -4.76 -4.92 -3.28
N LEU A 74 -3.88 -4.63 -4.22
CA LEU A 74 -3.69 -3.33 -4.84
C LEU A 74 -3.40 -3.58 -6.33
N THR A 75 -3.97 -2.79 -7.23
CA THR A 75 -3.69 -2.85 -8.68
C THR A 75 -3.16 -1.51 -9.19
N LEU A 76 -2.48 -1.54 -10.34
CA LEU A 76 -2.00 -0.39 -11.11
C LEU A 76 -2.49 -0.50 -12.55
#